data_AF-X1GC05-F1
#
_entry.id   AF-X1GC05-F1
#
_cell.length_a   1.000
_cell.length_b   1.000
_cell.length_c   1.000
_cell.angle_alpha   90.00
_cell.angle_beta   90.00
_cell.angle_gamma   90.00
#
_symmetry.space_group_name_H-M   'P 1'
#
loop_
_entity.id
_entity.type
_entity.pdbx_description
1 polymer ?
#
loop_
_entity_poly.entity_id
_entity_poly.type
_entity_poly.pdbx_seq_one_letter_code
_entity_poly.pdbx_strand_id
1 'polypeptide(L)'
;VDSGDNLHVVWYGMDEATFDKIWYVKYDGSWGTPIVISTAAGMENYTQQSTVIAVGSTTDLHVIWEGKACIGYRLSPFQRLC
;
A
#
# COMPACT_ATOMS: atom_id res chain seq x y z
N VAL A 1 8.72 10.96 4.26
CA VAL A 1 9.31 11.00 5.62
C VAL A 1 8.27 11.61 6.54
N ASP A 2 8.05 11.02 7.72
CA ASP A 2 7.09 11.56 8.70
C ASP A 2 7.71 12.61 9.64
N SER A 3 6.92 13.16 10.55
CA SER A 3 7.41 14.16 11.53
C SER A 3 8.29 13.58 12.64
N GLY A 4 8.45 12.25 12.71
CA GLY A 4 9.40 11.56 13.58
C GLY A 4 10.71 11.19 12.87
N ASP A 5 10.94 11.72 11.66
CA ASP A 5 12.09 11.41 10.79
C ASP A 5 12.16 9.94 10.35
N ASN A 6 11.02 9.26 10.31
CA ASN A 6 10.93 7.89 9.81
C ASN A 6 10.75 7.88 8.28
N LEU A 7 11.43 6.96 7.61
CA LEU A 7 11.20 6.73 6.18
C LEU A 7 10.06 5.74 5.98
N HIS A 8 9.24 6.01 4.97
CA HIS A 8 8.17 5.14 4.51
C HIS A 8 8.42 4.86 3.05
N VAL A 9 8.53 3.58 2.69
CA VAL A 9 8.78 3.14 1.33
C VAL A 9 7.62 2.26 0.89
N VAL A 10 7.09 2.57 -0.29
CA VAL A 10 6.05 1.80 -0.95
C VAL A 10 6.53 1.49 -2.36
N TRP A 11 6.34 0.24 -2.79
CA TRP A 11 6.71 -0.20 -4.14
C TRP A 11 5.72 -1.26 -4.62
N TYR A 12 5.72 -1.49 -5.93
CA TYR A 12 5.07 -2.66 -6.51
C TYR A 12 6.12 -3.72 -6.84
N GLY A 13 5.79 -4.99 -6.62
CA GLY A 13 6.69 -6.10 -6.95
C GLY A 13 6.08 -7.47 -6.69
N MET A 14 6.74 -8.49 -7.23
CA MET A 14 6.33 -9.88 -7.10
C MET A 14 6.78 -10.47 -5.75
N ASP A 15 5.92 -11.26 -5.14
CA ASP A 15 6.26 -12.13 -4.02
C ASP A 15 6.69 -13.50 -4.57
N GLU A 16 5.71 -14.37 -4.86
CA GLU A 16 5.87 -15.68 -5.53
C GLU A 16 4.83 -15.91 -6.66
N ALA A 17 3.96 -14.91 -6.91
CA ALA A 17 2.86 -14.98 -7.86
C ALA A 17 3.17 -14.24 -9.18
N THR A 18 2.34 -14.45 -10.20
CA THR A 18 2.45 -13.80 -11.52
C THR A 18 2.07 -12.32 -11.51
N PHE A 19 1.48 -11.81 -10.43
CA PHE A 19 0.90 -10.47 -10.37
C PHE A 19 1.59 -9.60 -9.31
N ASP A 20 1.95 -8.37 -9.68
CA ASP A 20 2.55 -7.42 -8.73
C ASP A 20 1.59 -7.08 -7.59
N LYS A 21 2.17 -6.93 -6.40
CA LYS A 21 1.50 -6.50 -5.18
C LYS A 21 2.10 -5.19 -4.70
N ILE A 22 1.32 -4.44 -3.92
CA ILE A 22 1.84 -3.24 -3.25
C ILE A 22 2.45 -3.64 -1.92
N TRP A 23 3.70 -3.26 -1.76
CA TRP A 23 4.51 -3.52 -0.57
C TRP A 23 4.76 -2.24 0.21
N TYR A 24 4.96 -2.39 1.51
CA TYR A 24 5.29 -1.30 2.42
C TYR A 24 6.39 -1.74 3.40
N VAL A 25 7.32 -0.83 3.68
CA VAL A 25 8.28 -0.96 4.78
C VAL A 25 8.57 0.40 5.41
N LYS A 26 8.83 0.38 6.72
CA LYS A 26 9.22 1.55 7.52
C LYS A 26 10.69 1.45 7.94
N TYR A 27 11.37 2.58 7.98
CA TYR A 27 12.64 2.76 8.67
C TYR A 27 12.47 3.72 9.84
N ASP A 28 12.78 3.28 11.06
CA ASP A 28 12.75 4.08 12.30
C ASP A 28 14.00 3.91 13.18
N GLY A 29 15.15 3.81 12.50
CA GLY A 29 16.44 3.43 13.09
C GLY A 29 16.89 2.03 12.67
N SER A 30 15.95 1.23 12.15
CA SER A 30 16.21 -0.01 11.43
C SER A 30 15.12 -0.25 10.38
N TRP A 31 15.42 -1.01 9.33
CA TRP A 31 14.38 -1.45 8.40
C TRP A 31 13.48 -2.49 9.08
N GLY A 32 12.17 -2.27 9.01
CA GLY A 32 11.20 -3.30 9.36
C GLY A 32 11.13 -4.42 8.31
N THR A 33 10.29 -5.42 8.57
CA THR A 33 9.96 -6.44 7.58
C THR A 33 8.98 -5.87 6.55
N PRO A 34 9.26 -5.99 5.23
CA PRO A 34 8.29 -5.68 4.19
C PRO A 34 6.96 -6.41 4.39
N ILE A 35 5.85 -5.71 4.18
CA ILE A 35 4.50 -6.29 4.19
C ILE A 35 3.76 -5.96 2.90
N VAL A 36 2.91 -6.88 2.44
CA VAL A 36 1.95 -6.62 1.36
C VAL A 36 0.74 -5.89 1.92
N ILE A 37 0.36 -4.76 1.31
CA ILE A 37 -0.81 -3.95 1.72
C ILE A 37 -2.00 -4.08 0.76
N SER A 38 -1.78 -4.58 -0.46
CA SER A 38 -2.85 -4.89 -1.42
C SER A 38 -3.45 -6.28 -1.16
N THR A 39 -4.10 -6.45 -0.01
CA THR A 39 -4.56 -7.75 0.52
C THR A 39 -6.08 -7.95 0.47
N ALA A 40 -6.82 -7.03 -0.14
CA ALA A 40 -8.27 -7.16 -0.21
C ALA A 40 -8.71 -8.31 -1.13
N ALA A 41 -9.82 -8.94 -0.76
CA ALA A 41 -10.39 -10.04 -1.54
C ALA A 41 -10.65 -9.64 -3.00
N GLY A 42 -10.17 -10.46 -3.94
CA GLY A 42 -10.27 -10.22 -5.37
C GLY A 42 -9.04 -9.54 -5.98
N MET A 43 -8.03 -9.17 -5.19
CA MET A 43 -6.74 -8.66 -5.67
C MET A 43 -5.72 -9.74 -6.00
N GLU A 44 -5.96 -10.99 -5.60
CA GLU A 44 -4.96 -12.06 -5.60
C GLU A 44 -4.45 -12.36 -7.02
N ASN A 45 -5.34 -12.27 -8.01
CA ASN A 45 -5.07 -12.59 -9.41
C ASN A 45 -4.97 -11.37 -10.33
N TYR A 46 -4.67 -10.19 -9.77
CA TYR A 46 -4.55 -8.95 -10.54
C TYR A 46 -3.34 -8.15 -10.07
N THR A 47 -2.65 -7.55 -11.05
CA THR A 47 -1.54 -6.61 -10.83
C THR A 47 -2.05 -5.38 -10.09
N GLN A 48 -1.28 -4.95 -9.10
CA GLN A 48 -1.45 -3.69 -8.38
C GLN A 48 -0.17 -2.87 -8.59
N GLN A 49 -0.27 -1.64 -9.05
CA GLN A 49 0.86 -0.85 -9.57
C GLN A 49 0.64 0.67 -9.42
N SER A 50 1.53 1.49 -10.01
CA SER A 50 1.37 2.96 -10.08
C SER A 50 1.16 3.62 -8.70
N THR A 51 1.97 3.22 -7.72
CA THR A 51 1.77 3.62 -6.32
C THR A 51 2.24 5.05 -6.04
N VAL A 52 1.52 5.74 -5.16
CA VAL A 52 1.83 7.05 -4.59
C VAL A 52 1.61 6.99 -3.07
N ILE A 53 2.49 7.62 -2.30
CA ILE A 53 2.37 7.76 -0.85
C ILE A 53 2.33 9.24 -0.47
N ALA A 54 1.39 9.60 0.40
CA ALA A 54 1.34 10.87 1.09
C ALA A 54 1.48 10.63 2.59
N VAL A 55 2.26 11.50 3.25
CA VAL A 55 2.51 11.44 4.68
C VAL A 55 1.82 12.63 5.33
N GLY A 56 0.89 12.36 6.24
CA GLY A 56 0.24 13.33 7.10
C GLY A 56 1.03 13.53 8.39
N SER A 57 0.46 13.12 9.53
CA SER A 57 1.18 13.02 10.81
C SER A 57 1.97 11.70 10.93
N THR A 58 2.72 11.51 12.01
CA THR A 58 3.44 10.24 12.30
C THR A 58 2.57 8.98 12.26
N THR A 59 1.24 9.11 12.37
CA THR A 59 0.30 7.99 12.35
C THR A 59 -0.63 8.01 11.15
N ASP A 60 -0.46 8.94 10.21
CA ASP A 60 -1.35 9.12 9.07
C ASP A 60 -0.60 8.99 7.75
N LEU A 61 -0.71 7.81 7.13
CA LEU A 61 -0.15 7.50 5.82
C LEU A 61 -1.27 7.17 4.86
N HIS A 62 -1.28 7.84 3.72
CA HIS A 62 -2.21 7.57 2.63
C HIS A 62 -1.43 6.95 1.49
N VAL A 63 -1.79 5.74 1.11
CA VAL A 63 -1.19 5.04 -0.03
C VAL A 63 -2.28 4.83 -1.06
N ILE A 64 -2.00 5.25 -2.29
CA ILE A 64 -2.91 5.15 -3.44
C ILE A 64 -2.18 4.37 -4.51
N TRP A 65 -2.86 3.45 -5.17
CA TRP A 65 -2.31 2.67 -6.26
C TRP A 65 -3.40 2.38 -7.29
N GLU A 66 -2.98 1.91 -8.45
CA GLU A 66 -3.83 1.44 -9.52
C GLU A 66 -3.94 -0.08 -9.48
N GLY A 67 -5.14 -0.63 -9.61
CA GLY A 67 -5.33 -2.06 -9.72
C GLY A 67 -6.78 -2.50 -9.54
N LYS A 68 -6.98 -3.81 -9.42
CA LYS A 68 -8.31 -4.36 -9.16
C LYS A 68 -8.72 -4.11 -7.71
N ALA A 69 -9.74 -3.28 -7.51
CA ALA A 69 -10.45 -3.21 -6.23
C ALA A 69 -11.41 -4.41 -6.06
N CYS A 70 -11.81 -4.66 -4.82
CA CYS A 70 -12.80 -5.69 -4.49
C CYS A 70 -14.09 -5.56 -5.33
N ILE A 71 -14.80 -6.66 -5.55
CA ILE A 71 -16.07 -6.65 -6.30
C ILE A 71 -17.13 -5.97 -5.42
N GLY A 72 -17.36 -4.66 -5.65
CA GLY A 72 -18.40 -3.90 -4.93
C GLY A 72 -18.10 -2.40 -4.86
N TYR A 73 -17.98 -1.73 -6.00
CA TYR A 73 -17.72 -0.28 -6.04
C TYR A 73 -18.89 0.50 -5.41
N ARG A 74 -18.75 0.92 -4.16
CA ARG A 74 -19.52 2.03 -3.59
C ARG A 74 -18.56 3.12 -3.17
N LEU A 75 -18.57 4.22 -3.92
CA LEU A 75 -17.84 5.44 -3.58
C LEU A 75 -18.46 6.02 -2.31
N SER A 76 -17.72 6.00 -1.19
CA SER A 76 -18.04 6.79 -0.01
C SER A 76 -16.78 7.54 0.45
N PRO A 77 -16.91 8.80 0.91
CA PRO A 77 -15.78 9.71 1.09
C PRO A 77 -14.88 9.37 2.30
N PHE A 78 -15.21 8.33 3.07
CA PHE A 78 -14.46 7.93 4.25
C PHE A 78 -14.54 6.41 4.43
N GLN A 79 -13.68 5.67 3.74
CA GLN A 79 -13.04 4.47 4.29
C GLN A 79 -12.08 3.90 3.26
N ARG A 80 -10.99 3.34 3.82
CA ARG A 80 -10.05 2.40 3.20
C ARG A 80 -10.50 1.96 1.82
N LEU A 81 -9.92 2.60 0.81
CA LEU A 81 -9.80 2.01 -0.51
C LEU A 81 -9.25 0.59 -0.30
N CYS A 82 -9.98 -0.40 -0.80
CA CYS A 82 -9.30 -1.53 -1.38
C CYS A 82 -8.67 -0.99 -2.67
#